data_AF-A0A2S9FKQ3-F1
#
_entry.id   AF-A0A2S9FKQ3-F1
#
_cell.length_a   1.000
_cell.length_b   1.000
_cell.length_c   1.000
_cell.angle_alpha   90.00
_cell.angle_beta   90.00
_cell.angle_gamma   90.00
#
_symmetry.space_group_name_H-M   'P 1'
#
loop_
_entity.id
_entity.type
_entity.pdbx_description
1 polymer ?
#
loop_
_entity_poly.entity_id
_entity_poly.type
_entity_poly.pdbx_seq_one_letter_code
_entity_poly.pdbx_strand_id
1 'polypeptide(L)'
;PPARYGAASLVVVNKLDQVPEPERAGALARIEGRVRALNPHAYVVGAVAGRIDPTLLYDVAAAAEEDGQLTFRELLFDADPEPSAHGHGHGHGHGHHPDVHADSITVSGDGCVDPAAVIDLLEQPPSGVYRIKGTIGVRYRASTRNYSVNVVGPSVHIAVAPPRCAA
;
A
#
# COMPACT_ATOMS: atom_id res chain seq x y z
N PRO A 1 6.83 16.97 -12.62
CA PRO A 1 7.42 16.37 -11.38
C PRO A 1 7.52 14.84 -11.51
N PRO A 2 8.48 14.18 -10.86
CA PRO A 2 8.58 12.73 -10.82
C PRO A 2 7.31 12.05 -10.26
N ALA A 3 6.85 10.96 -10.90
CA ALA A 3 5.64 10.22 -10.53
C ALA A 3 5.62 9.74 -9.06
N ARG A 4 6.80 9.46 -8.49
CA ARG A 4 6.97 9.07 -7.09
C ARG A 4 6.39 10.07 -6.08
N TYR A 5 6.24 11.35 -6.45
CA TYR A 5 5.65 12.35 -5.55
C TYR A 5 4.12 12.23 -5.45
N GLY A 6 3.46 11.65 -6.46
CA GLY A 6 2.03 11.31 -6.39
C GLY A 6 1.74 10.02 -5.63
N ALA A 7 2.75 9.17 -5.41
CA ALA A 7 2.59 7.87 -4.74
C ALA A 7 2.85 7.92 -3.21
N ALA A 8 3.45 9.01 -2.70
CA ALA A 8 3.81 9.10 -1.29
C ALA A 8 2.57 9.32 -0.41
N SER A 9 2.31 8.42 0.54
CA SER A 9 1.26 8.57 1.58
C SER A 9 1.70 9.47 2.74
N LEU A 10 3.00 9.49 3.05
CA LEU A 10 3.63 10.34 4.07
C LEU A 10 4.76 11.19 3.45
N VAL A 11 4.75 12.48 3.75
CA VAL A 11 5.81 13.42 3.38
C VAL A 11 6.39 14.06 4.64
N VAL A 12 7.67 13.79 4.91
CA VAL A 12 8.41 14.34 6.04
C VAL A 12 9.20 15.58 5.61
N VAL A 13 8.84 16.73 6.14
CA VAL A 13 9.57 17.99 5.95
C VAL A 13 10.63 18.11 7.05
N ASN A 14 11.77 17.48 6.82
CA ASN A 14 12.89 17.52 7.76
C ASN A 14 13.69 18.82 7.67
N LYS A 15 14.57 19.03 8.66
CA LYS A 15 15.50 20.16 8.78
C LYS A 15 14.81 21.50 9.05
N LEU A 16 13.66 21.49 9.72
CA LEU A 16 13.01 22.74 10.15
C LEU A 16 13.90 23.53 11.12
N ASP A 17 14.88 22.90 11.76
CA ASP A 17 15.90 23.56 12.57
C ASP A 17 16.77 24.55 11.78
N GLN A 18 16.94 24.34 10.47
CA GLN A 18 17.68 25.23 9.57
C GLN A 18 16.86 26.47 9.16
N VAL A 19 15.58 26.52 9.50
CA VAL A 19 14.71 27.68 9.28
C VAL A 19 14.62 28.47 10.60
N PRO A 20 14.75 29.81 10.56
CA PRO A 20 14.53 30.64 11.74
C PRO A 20 13.18 30.33 12.39
N GLU A 21 13.15 30.18 13.71
CA GLU A 21 11.95 29.81 14.46
C GLU A 21 10.67 30.57 14.05
N PRO A 22 10.68 31.91 13.92
CA PRO A 22 9.46 32.65 13.54
C PRO A 22 8.97 32.32 12.12
N GLU A 23 9.83 31.81 11.25
CA GLU A 23 9.51 31.49 9.86
C GLU A 23 9.12 30.02 9.64
N ARG A 24 9.36 29.13 10.62
CA ARG A 24 9.17 27.68 10.48
C ARG A 24 7.75 27.30 10.07
N ALA A 25 6.75 27.87 10.76
CA ALA A 25 5.34 27.59 10.47
C ALA A 25 4.96 28.00 9.05
N GLY A 26 5.40 29.19 8.61
CA GLY A 26 5.16 29.68 7.25
C GLY A 26 5.90 28.88 6.18
N ALA A 27 7.12 28.43 6.46
CA ALA A 27 7.88 27.55 5.57
C ALA A 27 7.18 26.18 5.40
N LEU A 28 6.73 25.58 6.51
CA LEU A 28 6.00 24.32 6.50
C LEU A 28 4.69 24.44 5.71
N ALA A 29 3.87 25.46 5.99
CA ALA A 29 2.60 25.69 5.30
C ALA A 29 2.77 25.86 3.77
N ARG A 30 3.83 26.55 3.33
CA ARG A 30 4.15 26.69 1.90
C ARG A 30 4.58 25.37 1.25
N ILE A 31 5.28 24.50 1.98
CA ILE A 31 5.68 23.18 1.48
C ILE A 31 4.43 22.29 1.41
N GLU A 32 3.65 22.27 2.48
CA GLU A 32 2.41 21.53 2.59
C GLU A 32 1.41 21.88 1.47
N GLY A 33 1.22 23.16 1.16
CA GLY A 33 0.38 23.59 0.04
C GLY A 33 0.85 23.06 -1.32
N ARG A 34 2.17 23.05 -1.56
CA ARG A 34 2.75 22.48 -2.79
C ARG A 34 2.60 20.97 -2.86
N VAL A 35 2.74 20.27 -1.73
CA VAL A 35 2.53 18.82 -1.64
C VAL A 35 1.08 18.51 -1.94
N ARG A 36 0.11 19.20 -1.31
CA ARG A 36 -1.32 18.94 -1.54
C ARG A 36 -1.78 19.25 -2.96
N ALA A 37 -1.19 20.24 -3.62
CA ALA A 37 -1.45 20.52 -5.03
C ALA A 37 -1.02 19.38 -5.97
N LEU A 38 -0.04 18.57 -5.55
CA LEU A 38 0.49 17.43 -6.33
C LEU A 38 -0.11 16.09 -5.88
N ASN A 39 -0.41 15.94 -4.60
CA ASN A 39 -1.00 14.78 -3.98
C ASN A 39 -1.94 15.22 -2.84
N PRO A 40 -3.26 15.32 -3.11
CA PRO A 40 -4.25 15.73 -2.11
C PRO A 40 -4.33 14.79 -0.89
N HIS A 41 -3.85 13.54 -1.03
CA HIS A 41 -3.97 12.49 -0.03
C HIS A 41 -2.72 12.30 0.84
N ALA A 42 -1.63 13.04 0.57
CA ALA A 42 -0.40 12.93 1.34
C ALA A 42 -0.55 13.55 2.74
N TYR A 43 -0.18 12.80 3.78
CA TYR A 43 0.01 13.32 5.13
C TYR A 43 1.36 14.04 5.22
N VAL A 44 1.38 15.26 5.76
CA VAL A 44 2.60 16.10 5.81
C VAL A 44 2.97 16.37 7.26
N VAL A 45 4.21 16.04 7.64
CA VAL A 45 4.72 16.25 9.00
C VAL A 45 6.03 17.03 8.97
N GLY A 46 6.16 18.00 9.87
CA GLY A 46 7.42 18.72 10.11
C GLY A 46 8.34 17.94 11.03
N ALA A 47 9.64 17.90 10.72
CA ALA A 47 10.65 17.21 11.52
C ALA A 47 11.93 18.03 11.71
N VAL A 48 12.59 17.77 12.84
CA VAL A 48 13.92 18.31 13.20
C VAL A 48 14.84 17.14 13.47
N ALA A 49 16.07 17.19 12.95
CA ALA A 49 17.05 16.11 13.09
C ALA A 49 16.51 14.72 12.67
N GLY A 50 15.55 14.66 11.75
CA GLY A 50 14.91 13.43 11.30
C GLY A 50 13.99 12.77 12.34
N ARG A 51 13.69 13.43 13.45
CA ARG A 51 12.79 12.90 14.48
C ARG A 51 11.35 12.96 13.96
N ILE A 52 10.79 11.78 13.73
CA ILE A 52 9.39 11.57 13.40
C ILE A 52 8.81 10.57 14.39
N ASP A 53 7.51 10.68 14.65
CA ASP A 53 6.80 9.67 15.42
C ASP A 53 6.85 8.33 14.65
N PRO A 54 7.44 7.27 15.22
CA PRO A 54 7.52 5.97 14.56
C PRO A 54 6.14 5.39 14.21
N THR A 55 5.08 5.78 14.93
CA THR A 55 3.69 5.38 14.61
C THR A 55 3.19 5.94 13.28
N LEU A 56 3.89 6.92 12.69
CA LEU A 56 3.61 7.41 11.34
C LEU A 56 4.24 6.54 10.24
N LEU A 57 5.24 5.72 10.59
CA LEU A 57 5.92 4.81 9.67
C LEU A 57 5.42 3.38 9.77
N TYR A 58 5.09 2.97 10.99
CA TYR A 58 4.59 1.66 11.31
C TYR A 58 3.11 1.81 11.61
N ASP A 59 2.26 0.96 11.04
CA ASP A 59 0.94 0.70 11.61
C ASP A 59 1.16 0.16 13.02
N VAL A 60 1.40 1.07 13.95
CA VAL A 60 1.17 0.83 15.36
C VAL A 60 -0.33 0.95 15.45
N ALA A 61 -1.00 -0.13 15.04
CA ALA A 61 -2.28 -0.45 15.60
C ALA A 61 -2.11 -0.16 17.09
N ALA A 62 -2.79 0.87 17.58
CA ALA A 62 -3.31 0.76 18.92
C ALA A 62 -3.86 -0.66 18.96
N ALA A 63 -3.42 -1.47 19.92
CA ALA A 63 -3.96 -2.78 20.17
C ALA A 63 -5.43 -2.66 20.60
N ALA A 64 -6.26 -2.06 19.75
CA ALA A 64 -7.60 -2.51 19.53
C ALA A 64 -7.40 -3.92 18.97
N GLU A 65 -8.05 -4.85 19.64
CA GLU A 65 -8.24 -6.22 19.21
C GLU A 65 -8.96 -6.21 17.85
N GLU A 66 -8.26 -5.82 16.78
CA GLU A 66 -8.72 -6.02 15.42
C GLU A 66 -8.31 -7.42 15.04
N ASP A 67 -9.29 -8.32 15.20
CA ASP A 67 -9.22 -9.70 14.75
C ASP A 67 -8.70 -9.76 13.31
N GLY A 68 -7.63 -10.53 13.09
CA GLY A 68 -7.54 -11.34 11.89
C GLY A 68 -6.50 -11.02 10.83
N GLN A 69 -5.48 -10.18 11.06
CA GLN A 69 -4.27 -10.16 10.21
C GLN A 69 -3.00 -9.92 11.03
N LEU A 70 -2.06 -10.87 10.97
CA LEU A 70 -0.73 -10.68 11.54
C LEU A 70 0.00 -9.58 10.78
N THR A 71 0.43 -8.56 11.51
CA THR A 71 1.36 -7.55 11.03
C THR A 71 2.70 -8.20 10.66
N PHE A 72 3.49 -7.57 9.76
CA PHE A 72 4.85 -8.03 9.44
C PHE A 72 5.74 -8.22 10.69
N ARG A 73 5.42 -7.52 11.79
CA ARG A 73 6.08 -7.66 13.08
C ARG A 73 5.77 -9.02 13.72
N GLU A 74 4.51 -9.44 13.75
CA GLU A 74 4.11 -10.72 14.35
C GLU A 74 4.65 -11.91 13.54
N LEU A 75 4.65 -11.82 12.20
CA LEU A 75 5.31 -12.79 11.32
C LEU A 75 6.82 -12.94 11.62
N LEU A 76 7.49 -11.84 12.02
CA LEU A 76 8.91 -11.85 12.35
C LEU A 76 9.17 -12.48 13.73
N PHE A 77 8.28 -12.28 14.70
CA PHE A 77 8.41 -12.86 16.04
C PHE A 77 7.99 -14.34 16.10
N ASP A 78 7.07 -14.78 15.23
CA ASP A 78 6.63 -16.18 15.13
C ASP A 78 7.64 -17.06 14.36
N ALA A 79 8.54 -16.44 13.58
CA ALA A 79 9.57 -17.13 12.80
C ALA A 79 10.83 -17.52 13.60
N ASP A 80 10.93 -17.15 14.88
CA ASP A 80 12.05 -17.52 15.77
C ASP A 80 11.62 -18.67 16.72
N PRO A 81 11.97 -19.94 16.43
CA PRO A 81 11.83 -21.02 17.39
C PRO A 81 13.11 -21.12 18.23
N GLU A 82 13.25 -20.31 19.29
CA GLU A 82 14.26 -20.57 20.31
C GLU A 82 13.65 -21.34 21.50
N PRO A 83 14.31 -22.41 22.00
CA PRO A 83 13.71 -23.34 22.94
C PRO A 83 13.72 -22.81 24.39
N SER A 84 12.51 -22.68 24.94
CA SER A 84 12.10 -22.88 26.34
C SER A 84 13.16 -22.80 27.45
N ALA A 85 12.99 -21.83 28.35
CA ALA A 85 12.79 -22.10 29.78
C ALA A 85 12.25 -20.86 30.48
N HIS A 86 10.97 -20.87 30.88
CA HIS A 86 10.46 -20.45 32.20
C HIS A 86 8.94 -20.62 32.17
N GLY A 87 8.47 -21.64 32.90
CA GLY A 87 7.05 -21.94 32.99
C GLY A 87 6.30 -20.95 33.84
N HIS A 88 5.22 -20.41 33.30
CA HIS A 88 4.01 -20.09 34.05
C HIS A 88 2.82 -20.45 33.16
N GLY A 89 2.04 -21.43 33.63
CA GLY A 89 0.85 -21.88 32.93
C GLY A 89 -0.24 -20.82 32.96
N HIS A 90 -0.66 -20.38 31.79
CA HIS A 90 -1.99 -19.86 31.57
C HIS A 90 -2.53 -20.51 30.29
N GLY A 91 -3.43 -21.48 30.48
CA GLY A 91 -4.22 -22.02 29.41
C GLY A 91 -5.15 -20.92 28.90
N HIS A 92 -4.89 -20.44 27.69
CA HIS A 92 -5.89 -19.71 26.91
C HIS A 92 -6.01 -20.43 25.58
N GLY A 93 -7.23 -20.91 25.35
CA GLY A 93 -7.58 -21.84 24.30
C GLY A 93 -7.23 -21.30 22.92
N HIS A 94 -7.06 -22.24 22.00
CA HIS A 94 -7.11 -22.03 20.57
C HIS A 94 -8.48 -21.45 20.19
N GLY A 95 -8.65 -20.15 20.45
CA GLY A 95 -9.70 -19.37 19.84
C GLY A 95 -9.36 -19.32 18.36
N HIS A 96 -10.16 -20.01 17.56
CA HIS A 96 -10.21 -19.81 16.12
C HIS A 96 -10.53 -18.32 15.89
N HIS A 97 -9.49 -17.50 15.74
CA HIS A 97 -9.66 -16.13 15.28
C HIS A 97 -10.32 -16.21 13.90
N PRO A 98 -11.44 -15.50 13.69
CA PRO A 98 -11.97 -15.34 12.34
C PRO A 98 -10.97 -14.44 11.61
N ASP A 99 -10.08 -15.04 10.83
CA ASP A 99 -9.24 -14.32 9.90
C ASP A 99 -10.13 -13.37 9.09
N VAL A 100 -9.91 -12.06 9.21
CA VAL A 100 -10.55 -11.08 8.33
C VAL A 100 -9.90 -11.25 6.97
N HIS A 101 -10.42 -12.21 6.24
CA HIS A 101 -10.06 -12.45 4.86
C HIS A 101 -10.60 -11.27 4.05
N ALA A 102 -9.72 -10.60 3.31
CA ALA A 102 -10.16 -9.69 2.28
C ALA A 102 -11.05 -10.46 1.30
N ASP A 103 -12.28 -9.97 1.12
CA ASP A 103 -13.14 -10.50 0.08
C ASP A 103 -12.45 -10.31 -1.29
N SER A 104 -12.52 -11.35 -2.11
CA SER A 104 -11.93 -11.33 -3.45
C SER A 104 -12.97 -11.71 -4.49
N ILE A 105 -12.91 -11.00 -5.61
CA ILE A 105 -13.75 -11.29 -6.78
C ILE A 105 -12.79 -11.58 -7.92
N THR A 106 -12.98 -12.74 -8.54
CA THR A 106 -12.23 -13.13 -9.74
C THR A 106 -13.17 -13.08 -10.93
N VAL A 107 -12.78 -12.31 -11.94
CA VAL A 107 -13.46 -12.29 -13.24
C VAL A 107 -12.58 -13.04 -14.23
N SER A 108 -13.15 -14.02 -14.91
CA SER A 108 -12.51 -14.77 -15.99
C SER A 108 -13.36 -14.62 -17.25
N GLY A 109 -12.73 -14.55 -18.41
CA GLY A 109 -13.42 -14.45 -19.67
C GLY A 109 -12.55 -14.94 -20.82
N ASP A 110 -13.18 -15.55 -21.81
CA ASP A 110 -12.48 -16.02 -23.00
C ASP A 110 -12.32 -14.87 -23.99
N GLY A 111 -11.07 -14.59 -24.40
CA GLY A 111 -10.78 -13.67 -25.50
C GLY A 111 -10.02 -12.42 -25.10
N CYS A 112 -10.15 -11.37 -25.91
CA CYS A 112 -9.40 -10.13 -25.72
C CYS A 112 -10.29 -9.03 -25.13
N VAL A 113 -9.70 -8.21 -24.27
CA VAL A 113 -10.35 -7.06 -23.64
C VAL A 113 -10.11 -5.78 -24.46
N ASP A 114 -10.99 -4.80 -24.27
CA ASP A 114 -10.72 -3.42 -24.71
C ASP A 114 -9.68 -2.78 -23.76
N PRO A 115 -8.47 -2.45 -24.25
CA PRO A 115 -7.44 -1.86 -23.42
C PRO A 115 -7.83 -0.50 -22.82
N ALA A 116 -8.71 0.29 -23.46
CA ALA A 116 -9.15 1.56 -22.89
C ALA A 116 -10.01 1.34 -21.64
N ALA A 117 -11.03 0.48 -21.74
CA ALA A 117 -11.89 0.15 -20.61
C ALA A 117 -11.12 -0.48 -19.44
N VAL A 118 -10.07 -1.25 -19.72
CA VAL A 118 -9.21 -1.79 -18.66
C VAL A 118 -8.39 -0.67 -18.00
N ILE A 119 -7.80 0.25 -18.75
CA ILE A 119 -7.06 1.37 -18.15
C ILE A 119 -7.98 2.19 -17.24
N ASP A 120 -9.21 2.48 -17.68
CA ASP A 120 -10.18 3.23 -16.87
C ASP A 120 -10.46 2.52 -15.53
N LEU A 121 -10.65 1.19 -15.54
CA LEU A 121 -10.82 0.38 -14.33
C LEU A 121 -9.59 0.42 -13.41
N LEU A 122 -8.38 0.36 -13.98
CA LEU A 122 -7.14 0.34 -13.20
C LEU A 122 -6.82 1.72 -12.60
N GLU A 123 -7.16 2.81 -13.28
CA GLU A 123 -6.99 4.19 -12.80
C GLU A 123 -8.08 4.59 -11.79
N GLN A 124 -9.28 4.01 -11.92
CA GLN A 124 -10.43 4.28 -11.05
C GLN A 124 -11.03 2.97 -10.51
N PRO A 125 -10.34 2.26 -9.60
CA PRO A 125 -10.86 1.04 -9.01
C PRO A 125 -12.16 1.31 -8.22
N PRO A 126 -13.11 0.35 -8.18
CA PRO A 126 -14.33 0.47 -7.39
C PRO A 126 -14.04 0.77 -5.91
N SER A 127 -14.95 1.48 -5.25
CA SER A 127 -14.82 1.80 -3.83
C SER A 127 -14.66 0.54 -2.98
N GLY A 128 -13.67 0.53 -2.08
CA GLY A 128 -13.36 -0.62 -1.24
C GLY A 128 -12.39 -1.63 -1.87
N VAL A 129 -12.03 -1.48 -3.16
CA VAL A 129 -10.98 -2.30 -3.78
C VAL A 129 -9.61 -1.76 -3.42
N TYR A 130 -8.90 -2.51 -2.58
CA TYR A 130 -7.54 -2.17 -2.19
C TYR A 130 -6.49 -2.54 -3.26
N ARG A 131 -6.72 -3.66 -3.98
CA ARG A 131 -5.74 -4.24 -4.89
C ARG A 131 -6.40 -4.94 -6.07
N ILE A 132 -5.83 -4.75 -7.27
CA ILE A 132 -6.21 -5.48 -8.48
C ILE A 132 -4.98 -6.21 -9.01
N LYS A 133 -5.16 -7.48 -9.39
CA LYS A 133 -4.14 -8.27 -10.09
C LYS A 133 -4.80 -9.10 -11.17
N GLY A 134 -4.11 -9.32 -12.28
CA GLY A 134 -4.61 -10.19 -13.32
C GLY A 134 -3.68 -10.31 -14.52
N THR A 135 -4.08 -11.19 -15.43
CA THR A 135 -3.55 -11.26 -16.79
C THR A 135 -4.66 -10.89 -17.73
N ILE A 136 -4.37 -10.05 -18.73
CA ILE A 136 -5.32 -9.64 -19.76
C ILE A 136 -4.76 -9.93 -21.14
N GLY A 137 -5.60 -10.42 -22.05
CA GLY A 137 -5.27 -10.53 -23.47
C GLY A 137 -5.74 -9.30 -24.23
N VAL A 138 -4.86 -8.63 -24.97
CA VAL A 138 -5.21 -7.49 -25.84
C VAL A 138 -4.93 -7.84 -27.29
N ARG A 139 -5.93 -7.64 -28.15
CA ARG A 139 -5.77 -7.85 -29.60
C ARG A 139 -5.20 -6.59 -30.25
N TYR A 140 -4.08 -6.76 -30.93
CA TYR A 140 -3.50 -5.73 -31.79
C TYR A 140 -3.37 -6.28 -33.21
N ARG A 141 -4.22 -5.79 -34.11
CA ARG A 141 -4.37 -6.30 -35.49
C ARG A 141 -4.65 -7.80 -35.48
N ALA A 142 -3.83 -8.60 -36.19
CA ALA A 142 -3.95 -10.04 -36.28
C ALA A 142 -3.28 -10.81 -35.13
N SER A 143 -2.69 -10.11 -34.14
CA SER A 143 -1.96 -10.74 -33.03
C SER A 143 -2.61 -10.43 -31.69
N THR A 144 -2.61 -11.41 -30.78
CA THR A 144 -2.97 -11.20 -29.37
C THR A 144 -1.70 -11.14 -28.53
N ARG A 145 -1.65 -10.22 -27.57
CA ARG A 145 -0.58 -10.13 -26.58
C ARG A 145 -1.18 -10.16 -25.18
N ASN A 146 -0.54 -10.89 -24.28
CA ASN A 146 -0.95 -10.96 -22.89
C ASN A 146 -0.13 -9.98 -22.05
N TYR A 147 -0.80 -9.32 -21.10
CA TYR A 147 -0.20 -8.38 -20.16
C TYR A 147 -0.55 -8.77 -18.73
N SER A 148 0.40 -8.65 -17.81
CA SER A 148 0.13 -8.73 -16.38
C SER A 148 -0.14 -7.33 -15.83
N VAL A 149 -1.17 -7.20 -15.01
CA VAL A 149 -1.59 -5.95 -14.39
C VAL A 149 -1.56 -6.08 -12.87
N ASN A 150 -1.08 -5.04 -12.20
CA ASN A 150 -1.06 -4.93 -10.75
C ASN A 150 -1.41 -3.49 -10.36
N VAL A 151 -2.37 -3.32 -9.46
CA VAL A 151 -2.75 -2.02 -8.88
C VAL A 151 -2.71 -2.14 -7.37
N VAL A 152 -2.05 -1.20 -6.70
CA VAL A 152 -2.05 -1.03 -5.24
C VAL A 152 -2.17 0.46 -4.95
N GLY A 153 -3.24 0.87 -4.27
CA GLY A 153 -3.56 2.29 -4.11
C GLY A 153 -3.63 3.00 -5.48
N PRO A 154 -2.99 4.16 -5.68
CA PRO A 154 -3.00 4.87 -6.96
C PRO A 154 -1.96 4.35 -7.98
N SER A 155 -1.17 3.34 -7.63
CA SER A 155 -0.05 2.90 -8.47
C SER A 155 -0.48 1.76 -9.40
N VAL A 156 -0.42 2.01 -10.71
CA VAL A 156 -0.70 1.02 -11.77
C VAL A 156 0.61 0.52 -12.39
N HIS A 157 0.78 -0.80 -12.44
CA HIS A 157 1.90 -1.44 -13.11
C HIS A 157 1.42 -2.47 -14.14
N ILE A 158 1.86 -2.29 -15.40
CA ILE A 158 1.53 -3.16 -16.53
C ILE A 158 2.83 -3.67 -17.16
N ALA A 159 2.93 -4.97 -17.37
CA ALA A 159 4.06 -5.60 -18.04
C ALA A 159 3.57 -6.64 -19.06
N VAL A 160 4.41 -7.01 -20.03
CA VAL A 160 4.13 -8.15 -20.90
C VAL A 160 4.09 -9.41 -20.03
N ALA A 161 3.02 -10.20 -20.15
CA ALA A 161 2.87 -11.40 -19.35
C ALA A 161 3.90 -12.46 -19.78
N PRO A 162 4.45 -13.24 -18.83
CA PRO A 162 5.26 -14.40 -19.17
C PRO A 162 4.45 -15.38 -20.04
N PRO A 163 5.08 -16.13 -20.95
CA PRO A 163 4.39 -17.06 -21.86
C PRO A 163 3.62 -18.19 -21.16
N ARG A 164 3.76 -18.34 -19.83
CA ARG A 164 3.03 -19.32 -19.00
C ARG A 164 1.76 -18.76 -18.32
N CYS A 165 1.51 -17.46 -18.39
CA CYS A 165 0.26 -16.88 -17.90
C CYS A 165 -0.81 -16.97 -19.00
N ALA A 166 -1.81 -17.81 -18.78
CA ALA A 166 -3.09 -17.69 -19.48
C ALA A 166 -3.80 -16.43 -18.99
N ALA A 167 -4.46 -15.74 -19.92
CA ALA A 167 -5.44 -14.70 -19.62
C ALA A 167 -6.79 -15.36 -19.31
#